data_AF-A0A829BML6-F1
#
_entry.id   AF-A0A829BML6-F1
#
_cell.length_a   1.000
_cell.length_b   1.000
_cell.length_c   1.000
_cell.angle_alpha   90.00
_cell.angle_beta   90.00
_cell.angle_gamma   90.00
#
_symmetry.space_group_name_H-M   'P 1'
#
loop_
_entity.id
_entity.type
_entity.pdbx_description
1 polymer ?
#
loop_
_entity_poly.entity_id
_entity_poly.type
_entity_poly.pdbx_seq_one_letter_code
_entity_poly.pdbx_strand_id
1 'polypeptide(L)'
;MAAIKNVAKLAGISPSTTSRALYDMISQTTKERVHQAMKELNYSPNYSAQMWLKSKPILLELFCLFVKIKRLSSHNHFRRELLLKVMQDLIFSCVSLL
;
A
#
# COMPACT_ATOMS: atom_id res chain seq x y z
N MET A 1 5.27 18.88 8.63
CA MET A 1 5.35 17.72 7.71
C MET A 1 4.26 17.85 6.66
N ALA A 2 4.60 18.01 5.38
CA ALA A 2 3.61 18.11 4.31
C ALA A 2 3.06 16.72 3.97
N ALA A 3 1.75 16.54 4.09
CA ALA A 3 1.07 15.27 3.84
C ALA A 3 -0.22 15.54 3.05
N ILE A 4 -0.66 14.58 2.24
CA ILE A 4 -1.94 14.62 1.51
C ILE A 4 -3.12 14.97 2.43
N LYS A 5 -3.08 14.52 3.69
CA LYS A 5 -4.11 14.84 4.70
C LYS A 5 -4.20 16.34 5.00
N ASN A 6 -3.07 17.05 4.97
CA ASN A 6 -3.03 18.48 5.24
C ASN A 6 -3.48 19.29 4.01
N VAL A 7 -3.11 18.82 2.81
CA VAL A 7 -3.64 19.37 1.54
C VAL A 7 -5.16 19.25 1.50
N ALA A 8 -5.70 18.09 1.89
CA ALA A 8 -7.15 17.84 1.94
C ALA A 8 -7.87 18.78 2.91
N LYS A 9 -7.30 18.99 4.11
CA LYS A 9 -7.84 19.93 5.11
C LYS A 9 -7.87 21.36 4.59
N LEU A 10 -6.80 21.80 3.92
CA LEU A 10 -6.67 23.16 3.42
C LEU A 10 -7.60 23.41 2.22
N ALA A 11 -7.76 22.43 1.34
CA ALA A 11 -8.69 22.50 0.22
C ALA A 11 -10.17 22.35 0.64
N GLY A 12 -10.44 21.84 1.85
CA GLY A 12 -11.79 21.58 2.37
C GLY A 12 -12.46 20.34 1.76
N ILE A 13 -11.67 19.32 1.40
CA ILE A 13 -12.13 18.14 0.66
C ILE A 13 -11.67 16.87 1.40
N SER A 14 -12.32 15.73 1.15
CA SER A 14 -11.88 14.47 1.74
C SER A 14 -10.49 14.03 1.22
N PRO A 15 -9.72 13.25 2.01
CA PRO A 15 -8.43 12.72 1.58
C PRO A 15 -8.52 11.81 0.36
N SER A 16 -9.61 11.04 0.23
CA SER A 16 -9.87 10.16 -0.90
C SER A 16 -10.09 10.94 -2.20
N THR A 17 -10.84 12.05 -2.12
CA THR A 17 -11.05 12.95 -3.26
C THR A 17 -9.76 13.68 -3.63
N THR A 18 -8.96 14.09 -2.65
CA THR A 18 -7.64 14.71 -2.89
C THR A 18 -6.68 13.75 -3.61
N SER A 19 -6.69 12.47 -3.25
CA SER A 19 -5.92 11.43 -3.97
C SER A 19 -6.37 11.28 -5.42
N ARG A 20 -7.70 11.27 -5.67
CA ARG A 20 -8.25 11.19 -7.03
C ARG A 20 -7.97 12.44 -7.87
N ALA A 21 -7.83 13.60 -7.25
CA ALA A 21 -7.46 14.84 -7.92
C ALA A 21 -6.05 14.78 -8.53
N LEU A 22 -5.14 13.99 -7.94
CA LEU A 22 -3.79 13.76 -8.46
C LEU A 22 -3.74 12.89 -9.72
N TYR A 23 -4.79 12.10 -9.97
CA TYR A 23 -4.90 11.18 -11.12
C TYR A 23 -5.89 11.67 -12.18
N ASP A 24 -6.21 12.97 -12.18
CA ASP A 24 -7.10 13.62 -13.13
C ASP A 24 -8.58 13.16 -13.18
N MET A 25 -9.03 12.37 -12.21
CA MET A 25 -10.37 11.76 -12.19
C MET A 25 -11.48 12.63 -11.56
N ILE A 26 -11.39 13.97 -11.66
CA ILE A 26 -12.31 14.92 -10.98
C ILE A 26 -12.56 16.16 -11.87
N SER A 27 -13.63 16.90 -11.59
CA SER A 27 -13.91 18.23 -12.17
C SER A 27 -12.71 19.19 -12.07
N GLN A 28 -12.57 20.03 -13.09
CA GLN A 28 -11.49 21.02 -13.19
C GLN A 28 -11.47 21.99 -11.99
N THR A 29 -12.66 22.41 -11.55
CA THR A 29 -12.85 23.31 -10.39
C THR A 29 -12.22 22.77 -9.11
N THR A 30 -12.32 21.47 -8.88
CA THR A 30 -11.77 20.84 -7.66
C THR A 30 -10.25 20.63 -7.81
N LYS A 31 -9.76 20.34 -9.02
CA LYS A 31 -8.32 20.23 -9.29
C LYS A 31 -7.59 21.52 -8.99
N GLU A 32 -8.13 22.65 -9.42
CA GLU A 32 -7.54 23.97 -9.19
C GLU A 32 -7.41 24.28 -7.69
N ARG A 33 -8.45 24.01 -6.91
CA ARG A 33 -8.42 24.16 -5.45
C ARG A 33 -7.35 23.29 -4.78
N VAL A 34 -7.23 22.04 -5.23
CA VAL A 34 -6.20 21.11 -4.73
C VAL A 34 -4.81 21.61 -5.13
N HIS A 35 -4.62 22.07 -6.37
CA HIS A 35 -3.35 22.60 -6.86
C HIS A 35 -2.89 23.84 -6.09
N GLN A 36 -3.83 24.73 -5.76
CA GLN A 36 -3.54 25.91 -4.95
C GLN A 36 -3.10 25.49 -3.53
N ALA A 37 -3.83 24.57 -2.90
CA ALA A 37 -3.45 24.05 -1.59
C ALA A 37 -2.09 23.33 -1.58
N MET A 38 -1.74 22.63 -2.67
CA MET A 38 -0.43 22.00 -2.83
C MET A 38 0.71 23.03 -2.95
N LYS A 39 0.49 24.13 -3.68
CA LYS A 39 1.45 25.24 -3.80
C LYS A 39 1.70 25.91 -2.45
N GLU A 40 0.64 26.25 -1.73
CA GLU A 40 0.74 26.88 -0.40
C GLU A 40 1.49 26.00 0.61
N LEU A 41 1.32 24.69 0.53
CA LEU A 41 1.99 23.72 1.39
C LEU A 41 3.36 23.24 0.87
N ASN A 42 3.81 23.73 -0.30
CA ASN A 42 4.98 23.22 -1.02
C ASN A 42 4.99 21.68 -1.11
N TYR A 43 3.82 21.08 -1.33
CA TYR A 43 3.65 19.64 -1.40
C TYR A 43 3.85 19.14 -2.82
N SER A 44 4.77 18.19 -2.99
CA SER A 44 4.95 17.45 -4.24
C SER A 44 4.72 15.96 -3.99
N PRO A 45 3.88 15.28 -4.80
CA PRO A 45 3.63 13.86 -4.66
C PRO A 45 4.89 13.05 -5.03
N ASN A 46 5.30 12.13 -4.14
CA ASN A 46 6.47 11.28 -4.38
C ASN A 46 6.15 10.21 -5.45
N TYR A 47 6.78 10.33 -6.62
CA TYR A 47 6.58 9.39 -7.73
C TYR A 47 7.04 7.97 -7.39
N SER A 48 8.16 7.82 -6.68
CA SER A 48 8.64 6.50 -6.23
C SER A 48 7.60 5.82 -5.35
N ALA A 49 7.08 6.50 -4.33
CA ALA A 49 6.04 5.92 -3.47
C ALA A 49 4.77 5.51 -4.23
N GLN A 50 4.39 6.24 -5.28
CA GLN A 50 3.26 5.89 -6.15
C GLN A 50 3.52 4.65 -6.99
N MET A 51 4.73 4.49 -7.52
CA MET A 51 5.10 3.29 -8.27
C MET A 51 5.03 2.07 -7.36
N TRP A 52 5.53 2.17 -6.13
CA TRP A 52 5.49 1.07 -5.17
C TRP A 52 4.07 0.68 -4.76
N LEU A 53 3.13 1.62 -4.73
CA LEU A 53 1.72 1.32 -4.48
C LEU A 53 1.03 0.62 -5.67
N LYS A 54 1.43 0.95 -6.90
CA LYS A 54 0.93 0.29 -8.12
C LYS A 54 1.52 -1.10 -8.30
N SER A 55 2.80 -1.24 -8.01
CA SER A 55 3.53 -2.50 -7.96
C SER A 55 3.08 -3.26 -6.71
N LYS A 56 1.94 -3.96 -6.79
CA LYS A 56 1.61 -4.97 -5.77
C LYS A 56 2.84 -5.86 -5.59
N PRO A 57 3.53 -5.83 -4.43
CA PRO A 57 4.62 -6.75 -4.24
C PRO A 57 3.95 -8.10 -4.10
N ILE A 58 4.09 -8.95 -5.12
CA ILE A 58 3.62 -10.34 -5.11
C ILE A 58 4.08 -11.01 -3.80
N LEU A 59 5.27 -10.65 -3.33
CA LEU A 59 5.85 -11.01 -2.04
C LEU A 59 5.02 -10.58 -0.83
N LEU A 60 4.47 -9.36 -0.80
CA LEU A 60 3.69 -8.86 0.32
C LEU A 60 2.27 -9.45 0.33
N GLU A 61 1.66 -9.67 -0.84
CA GLU A 61 0.40 -10.41 -0.96
C GLU A 61 0.58 -11.88 -0.55
N LEU A 62 1.66 -12.56 -0.99
CA LEU A 62 1.98 -13.93 -0.55
C LEU A 62 2.24 -13.98 0.96
N PHE A 63 2.99 -13.01 1.49
CA PHE A 63 3.29 -12.94 2.91
C PHE A 63 2.03 -12.71 3.74
N CYS A 64 1.12 -11.85 3.28
CA CYS A 64 -0.15 -11.60 3.95
C CYS A 64 -1.05 -12.85 3.91
N LEU A 65 -1.05 -13.61 2.81
CA LEU A 65 -1.72 -14.90 2.70
C LEU A 65 -1.12 -15.94 3.66
N PHE A 66 0.22 -15.99 3.76
CA PHE A 66 0.94 -16.85 4.70
C PHE A 66 0.56 -16.55 6.16
N VAL A 67 0.53 -15.27 6.55
CA VAL A 67 0.11 -14.83 7.89
C VAL A 67 -1.35 -15.20 8.17
N LYS A 68 -2.23 -15.11 7.17
CA LYS A 68 -3.63 -15.55 7.28
C LYS A 68 -3.76 -17.07 7.45
N ILE A 69 -3.00 -17.85 6.69
CA ILE A 69 -2.96 -19.33 6.79
C ILE A 69 -2.48 -19.78 8.19
N LYS A 70 -1.45 -19.13 8.74
CA LYS A 70 -0.97 -19.37 10.11
C LYS A 70 -2.03 -19.14 11.19
N ARG A 71 -2.93 -18.18 10.96
CA ARG A 71 -4.01 -17.83 11.90
C ARG A 71 -5.18 -18.81 11.85
N LEU A 72 -5.42 -19.46 10.72
CA LEU A 72 -6.50 -20.43 10.52
C LEU A 72 -6.17 -21.83 11.06
N SER A 73 -4.88 -22.16 11.18
CA SER A 73 -4.42 -23.46 11.69
C SER A 73 -4.25 -23.45 13.21
N SER A 74 -5.38 -23.59 13.93
CA SER A 74 -5.43 -23.60 15.41
C SER A 74 -5.91 -24.93 16.02
N HIS A 75 -6.38 -25.92 15.25
CA HIS A 75 -7.01 -27.12 15.83
C HIS A 75 -6.21 -28.42 15.79
N ASN A 76 -5.01 -28.49 15.19
CA ASN A 76 -4.21 -29.73 15.20
C ASN A 76 -2.71 -29.42 15.19
N HIS A 77 -2.03 -29.68 16.31
CA HIS A 77 -0.60 -29.39 16.52
C HIS A 77 0.30 -30.03 15.44
N PHE A 78 -0.03 -31.27 15.04
CA PHE A 78 0.76 -32.06 14.09
C PHE A 78 0.79 -31.47 12.67
N ARG A 79 -0.35 -30.96 12.15
CA ARG A 79 -0.42 -30.37 10.80
C ARG A 79 0.30 -29.02 10.71
N ARG A 80 0.46 -28.32 11.84
CA ARG A 80 1.09 -27.01 11.91
C ARG A 80 2.61 -27.09 11.75
N GLU A 81 3.25 -28.08 12.35
CA GLU A 81 4.69 -28.31 12.19
C GLU A 81 5.06 -28.75 10.77
N LEU A 82 4.25 -29.64 10.17
CA LEU A 82 4.48 -30.09 8.80
C LEU A 82 4.36 -28.94 7.80
N LEU A 83 3.32 -28.10 7.93
CA LEU A 83 3.16 -26.90 7.09
C LEU A 83 4.29 -25.89 7.31
N LEU A 84 4.76 -25.75 8.54
CA LEU A 84 5.88 -24.86 8.85
C LEU A 84 7.17 -25.32 8.18
N LYS A 85 7.46 -26.62 8.21
CA LYS A 85 8.63 -27.23 7.58
C LYS A 85 8.62 -27.00 6.07
N VAL A 86 7.51 -27.36 5.40
CA VAL A 86 7.34 -27.21 3.96
C VAL A 86 7.49 -25.75 3.51
N MET A 87 6.99 -24.81 4.29
CA MET A 87 7.12 -23.39 3.96
C MET A 87 8.53 -22.86 4.18
N GLN A 88 9.26 -23.37 5.18
CA GLN A 88 10.66 -23.02 5.41
C GLN A 88 11.55 -23.56 4.28
N ASP A 89 11.26 -24.77 3.78
CA ASP A 89 11.96 -25.40 2.66
C ASP A 89 11.71 -24.66 1.33
N LEU A 90 10.46 -24.22 1.08
CA LEU A 90 10.13 -23.41 -0.10
C LEU A 90 10.86 -22.06 -0.09
N ILE A 91 10.94 -21.41 1.08
CA ILE A 91 11.65 -20.13 1.23
C ILE A 91 13.16 -20.33 0.98
N PHE A 92 13.75 -21.41 1.49
CA PHE A 92 15.17 -21.73 1.27
C PHE A 92 15.48 -21.98 -0.20
N SER A 93 14.59 -22.67 -0.92
CA SER A 93 14.75 -22.94 -2.35
C SER A 93 14.69 -21.67 -3.19
N CYS A 94 13.79 -20.73 -2.87
CA CYS A 94 13.71 -19.43 -3.55
C CYS A 94 14.92 -18.51 -3.27
N VAL A 95 15.52 -18.55 -2.07
CA VAL A 95 16.70 -17.72 -1.73
C VAL A 95 17.99 -18.24 -2.37
N SER A 96 18.05 -19.53 -2.70
CA SER A 96 19.22 -20.15 -3.36
C SER A 96 19.30 -19.92 -4.87
N LEU A 97 18.21 -19.46 -5.49
CA LEU A 97 18.06 -19.21 -6.93
C LEU A 97 18.24 -17.73 -7.32
N LEU A 98 18.55 -16.87 -6.35
CA LEU A 98 18.77 -15.43 -6.47
C LEU A 98 20.22 -15.10 -6.11
#